data_AF-J9C3N7-F1
#
_entry.id   AF-J9C3N7-F1
#
_cell.length_a   1.000
_cell.length_b   1.000
_cell.length_c   1.000
_cell.angle_alpha   90.00
_cell.angle_beta   90.00
_cell.angle_gamma   90.00
#
_symmetry.space_group_name_H-M   'P 1'
#
loop_
_entity.id
_entity.type
_entity.pdbx_description
1 polymer ?
#
loop_
_entity_poly.entity_id
_entity_poly.type
_entity_poly.pdbx_seq_one_letter_code
_entity_poly.pdbx_strand_id
1 'polypeptide(L)'
;MKEGLELMKKLRQEFYSNLFIPGSTEGVNVELEKAIRLEDFILMGELIAYDALNRNESCGGHFREEYQTEEGEAKRDDENFFFVGCWEYQGSDDKAPVLYKEELKYEAIKVQTRNYKN
;
A
#
# COMPACT_ATOMS: atom_id res chain seq x y z
N MET A 1 -2.32 7.56 -8.47
CA MET A 1 -2.42 6.18 -7.94
C MET A 1 -2.77 5.13 -8.98
N LYS A 2 -3.82 5.28 -9.81
CA LYS A 2 -4.12 4.32 -10.90
C LYS A 2 -2.94 4.06 -11.84
N GLU A 3 -2.26 5.14 -12.27
CA GLU A 3 -1.03 5.02 -13.05
C GLU A 3 0.09 4.26 -12.31
N GLY A 4 0.23 4.49 -11.00
CA GLY A 4 1.21 3.78 -10.18
C GLY A 4 0.99 2.26 -10.16
N LEU A 5 -0.27 1.80 -10.07
CA LEU A 5 -0.59 0.38 -10.16
C LEU A 5 -0.22 -0.21 -11.53
N GLU A 6 -0.54 0.50 -12.62
CA GLU A 6 -0.16 0.06 -13.98
C GLU A 6 1.36 -0.03 -14.16
N LEU A 7 2.11 0.93 -13.61
CA LEU A 7 3.56 0.92 -13.64
C LEU A 7 4.14 -0.23 -12.80
N MET A 8 3.57 -0.51 -11.62
CA MET A 8 3.98 -1.66 -10.78
C MET A 8 3.74 -3.00 -11.49
N LYS A 9 2.60 -3.15 -12.17
CA LYS A 9 2.31 -4.35 -12.96
C LYS A 9 3.35 -4.57 -14.07
N LYS A 10 3.71 -3.51 -14.78
CA LYS A 10 4.78 -3.56 -15.82
C LYS A 10 6.14 -3.86 -15.22
N LEU A 11 6.50 -3.21 -14.11
CA LEU A 11 7.77 -3.44 -13.42
C LEU A 11 7.93 -4.89 -12.98
N ARG A 12 6.86 -5.51 -12.49
CA ARG A 12 6.85 -6.94 -12.14
C ARG A 12 7.07 -7.84 -13.37
N GLN A 13 6.38 -7.55 -14.47
CA GLN A 13 6.57 -8.30 -15.71
C GLN A 13 8.02 -8.20 -16.20
N GLU A 14 8.60 -7.00 -16.14
CA GLU A 14 10.00 -6.75 -16.50
C GLU A 14 10.97 -7.50 -15.57
N PHE A 15 10.71 -7.49 -14.27
CA PHE A 15 11.48 -8.25 -13.29
C PHE A 15 11.52 -9.73 -13.69
N TYR A 16 10.37 -10.36 -13.94
CA TYR A 16 10.34 -11.79 -14.28
C TYR A 16 10.88 -12.12 -15.69
N SER A 17 10.76 -11.20 -16.65
CA SER A 17 11.25 -11.45 -18.02
C SER A 17 12.76 -11.23 -18.16
N ASN A 18 13.33 -10.31 -17.38
CA ASN A 18 14.70 -9.80 -17.61
C ASN A 18 15.65 -10.08 -16.46
N LEU A 19 15.17 -10.59 -15.32
CA LEU A 19 16.01 -10.89 -14.16
C LEU A 19 17.11 -11.89 -14.52
N PHE A 20 18.35 -11.50 -14.23
CA PHE A 20 19.51 -12.36 -14.30
C PHE A 20 20.16 -12.43 -12.92
N ILE A 21 20.30 -13.64 -12.38
CA ILE A 21 20.92 -13.88 -11.08
C ILE A 21 22.29 -14.53 -11.32
N PRO A 22 23.41 -13.80 -11.13
CA PRO A 22 24.72 -14.38 -11.25
C PRO A 22 25.06 -15.28 -10.06
N GLY A 23 26.14 -16.06 -10.19
CA GLY A 23 26.65 -16.94 -9.14
C GLY A 23 26.36 -18.42 -9.41
N SER A 24 26.54 -19.24 -8.37
CA SER A 24 26.32 -20.69 -8.43
C SER A 24 24.99 -21.07 -7.78
N THR A 25 24.44 -22.22 -8.18
CA THR A 25 23.34 -22.89 -7.48
C THR A 25 23.82 -23.72 -6.28
N GLU A 26 25.13 -23.88 -6.13
CA GLU A 26 25.75 -24.56 -4.99
C GLU A 26 26.05 -23.57 -3.87
N GLY A 27 25.59 -23.90 -2.66
CA GLY A 27 25.78 -23.05 -1.48
C GLY A 27 24.84 -21.84 -1.44
N VAL A 28 25.19 -20.84 -0.63
CA VAL A 28 24.37 -19.62 -0.46
C VAL A 28 24.66 -18.64 -1.60
N ASN A 29 23.62 -18.25 -2.34
CA ASN A 29 23.69 -17.21 -3.35
C ASN A 29 23.02 -15.92 -2.84
N VAL A 30 23.84 -14.92 -2.48
CA VAL A 30 23.37 -13.61 -1.98
C VAL A 30 22.64 -12.80 -3.05
N GLU A 31 22.96 -12.99 -4.33
CA GLU A 31 22.27 -12.28 -5.42
C GLU A 31 20.86 -12.83 -5.63
N LEU A 32 20.65 -14.12 -5.41
CA LEU A 32 19.29 -14.70 -5.35
C LEU A 32 18.49 -14.12 -4.18
N GLU A 33 19.10 -13.98 -3.00
CA GLU A 33 18.44 -13.37 -1.85
C GLU A 33 18.01 -11.92 -2.12
N LYS A 34 18.87 -11.12 -2.76
CA LYS A 34 18.53 -9.76 -3.18
C LYS A 34 17.39 -9.73 -4.18
N ALA A 35 17.37 -10.65 -5.14
CA ALA A 35 16.29 -10.75 -6.12
C ALA A 35 14.94 -11.03 -5.44
N ILE A 36 14.89 -11.98 -4.50
CA ILE A 36 13.68 -12.30 -3.74
C ILE A 36 13.23 -11.09 -2.88
N ARG A 37 14.15 -10.38 -2.23
CA ARG A 37 13.80 -9.15 -1.49
C ARG A 37 13.28 -8.04 -2.40
N LEU A 38 13.82 -7.91 -3.61
CA LEU A 38 13.34 -6.94 -4.58
C LEU A 38 11.92 -7.29 -5.06
N GLU A 39 11.63 -8.58 -5.24
CA GLU A 39 10.29 -9.07 -5.53
C GLU A 39 9.30 -8.66 -4.41
N ASP A 40 9.67 -8.87 -3.14
CA ASP A 40 8.86 -8.47 -1.99
C ASP A 40 8.56 -6.96 -2.01
N PHE A 41 9.54 -6.13 -2.38
CA PHE A 41 9.35 -4.67 -2.48
C PHE A 41 8.39 -4.28 -3.60
N ILE A 42 8.44 -4.96 -4.75
CA ILE A 42 7.51 -4.73 -5.86
C ILE A 42 6.09 -5.09 -5.41
N LEU A 43 5.92 -6.25 -4.77
CA LEU A 43 4.62 -6.71 -4.25
C LEU A 43 4.07 -5.75 -3.19
N MET A 44 4.89 -5.39 -2.19
CA MET A 44 4.49 -4.48 -1.12
C MET A 44 4.16 -3.09 -1.66
N GLY A 45 4.95 -2.59 -2.62
CA GLY A 45 4.69 -1.31 -3.27
C GLY A 45 3.36 -1.28 -4.00
N GLU A 46 3.00 -2.35 -4.70
CA GLU A 46 1.69 -2.47 -5.34
C GLU A 46 0.56 -2.51 -4.30
N LEU A 47 0.73 -3.26 -3.20
CA LEU A 47 -0.27 -3.33 -2.12
C LEU A 47 -0.51 -1.96 -1.46
N ILE A 48 0.57 -1.19 -1.23
CA ILE A 48 0.48 0.19 -0.74
C ILE A 48 -0.30 1.07 -1.72
N ALA A 49 -0.07 0.91 -3.03
CA ALA A 49 -0.80 1.66 -4.04
C ALA A 49 -2.29 1.28 -4.10
N TYR A 50 -2.64 0.00 -3.89
CA TYR A 50 -4.04 -0.44 -3.74
C TYR A 50 -4.70 0.19 -2.51
N ASP A 51 -4.03 0.17 -1.36
CA ASP A 51 -4.53 0.78 -0.12
C ASP A 51 -4.74 2.28 -0.28
N ALA A 52 -3.73 2.98 -0.82
CA ALA A 52 -3.79 4.41 -1.03
C ALA A 52 -4.89 4.83 -2.03
N LEU A 53 -5.13 4.01 -3.07
CA LEU A 53 -6.20 4.25 -4.04
C LEU A 53 -7.59 4.00 -3.42
N ASN A 54 -7.73 3.00 -2.56
CA ASN A 54 -9.00 2.65 -1.92
C ASN A 54 -9.40 3.67 -0.84
N ARG A 55 -8.44 4.18 -0.06
CA ARG A 55 -8.68 5.09 1.05
C ARG A 55 -8.87 6.53 0.55
N ASN A 56 -10.12 6.90 0.30
CA ASN A 56 -10.57 8.21 -0.18
C ASN A 56 -10.73 9.23 0.96
N GLU A 57 -9.67 9.43 1.74
CA GLU A 57 -9.56 10.46 2.77
C GLU A 57 -8.10 10.90 2.94
N SER A 58 -7.85 11.88 3.83
CA SER A 58 -6.52 12.12 4.39
C SER A 58 -6.53 11.88 5.90
N CYS A 59 -5.70 10.95 6.37
CA CYS A 59 -5.61 10.59 7.78
C CYS A 59 -4.18 10.21 8.17
N GLY A 60 -3.57 10.98 9.07
CA GLY A 60 -2.20 10.72 9.54
C GLY A 60 -1.18 10.89 8.42
N GLY A 61 -0.36 9.87 8.17
CA GLY A 61 0.65 9.88 7.10
C GLY A 61 0.08 9.60 5.70
N HIS A 62 -1.17 9.15 5.59
CA HIS A 62 -1.88 9.02 4.31
C HIS A 62 -2.52 10.36 3.96
N PHE A 63 -1.95 11.07 2.99
CA PHE A 63 -2.41 12.41 2.60
C PHE A 63 -2.74 12.46 1.12
N ARG A 64 -3.95 12.92 0.82
CA ARG A 64 -4.50 13.09 -0.52
C ARG A 64 -4.97 14.53 -0.68
N GLU A 65 -4.38 15.24 -1.63
CA GLU A 65 -4.67 16.65 -1.87
C GLU A 65 -6.15 16.89 -2.23
N GLU A 66 -6.83 15.91 -2.83
CA GLU A 66 -8.27 15.95 -3.09
C GLU A 66 -9.13 15.80 -1.82
N TYR A 67 -8.55 15.35 -0.71
CA TYR A 67 -9.18 15.16 0.60
C TYR A 67 -8.45 15.96 1.68
N GLN A 68 -8.24 17.25 1.43
CA GLN A 68 -7.73 18.19 2.43
C GLN A 68 -8.78 19.26 2.75
N THR A 69 -8.59 19.98 3.86
CA THR A 69 -9.40 21.16 4.19
C THR A 69 -9.00 22.33 3.28
N GLU A 70 -9.81 23.39 3.24
CA GLU A 70 -9.46 24.62 2.49
C GLU A 70 -8.11 25.23 2.92
N GLU A 71 -7.69 24.92 4.14
CA GLU A 71 -6.43 25.39 4.71
C GLU A 71 -5.24 24.45 4.45
N GLY A 72 -5.43 23.36 3.71
CA GLY A 72 -4.38 22.39 3.37
C GLY A 72 -4.10 21.32 4.43
N GLU A 73 -4.96 21.17 5.43
CA GLU A 73 -4.81 20.13 6.47
C GLU A 73 -5.51 18.83 6.07
N ALA A 74 -5.10 17.71 6.68
CA ALA A 74 -5.71 16.41 6.43
C ALA A 74 -7.21 16.42 6.79
N LYS A 75 -8.07 16.13 5.82
CA LYS A 75 -9.52 15.96 6.02
C LYS A 75 -9.83 14.47 6.18
N ARG A 76 -9.86 14.02 7.45
CA ARG A 76 -10.24 12.66 7.83
C ARG A 76 -11.75 12.45 7.69
N ASP A 77 -12.16 11.26 7.23
CA ASP A 77 -13.55 10.87 7.05
C ASP A 77 -13.92 9.70 7.99
N ASP A 78 -14.36 10.08 9.19
CA ASP A 78 -14.78 9.13 10.24
C ASP A 78 -16.11 8.42 9.93
N GLU A 79 -16.85 8.83 8.91
CA GLU A 79 -18.10 8.15 8.53
C GLU A 79 -17.81 6.92 7.66
N ASN A 80 -16.87 7.04 6.71
CA ASN A 80 -16.60 5.99 5.72
C ASN A 80 -15.29 5.21 5.96
N PHE A 81 -14.31 5.79 6.66
CA PHE A 81 -12.95 5.23 6.78
C PHE A 81 -12.52 4.89 8.22
N PHE A 82 -13.51 4.72 9.11
CA PHE A 82 -13.31 4.34 10.51
C PHE A 82 -13.06 2.83 10.70
N PHE A 83 -12.05 2.31 10.00
CA PHE A 83 -11.68 0.90 10.02
C PHE A 83 -10.17 0.72 9.83
N VAL A 84 -9.67 -0.44 10.24
CA VAL A 84 -8.37 -0.96 9.79
C VAL A 84 -8.57 -1.95 8.66
N GLY A 85 -7.68 -1.91 7.67
CA GLY A 85 -7.74 -2.73 6.47
C GLY A 85 -6.75 -3.89 6.53
N CYS A 86 -7.16 -5.05 6.01
CA CYS A 86 -6.28 -6.17 5.73
C CYS A 86 -6.49 -6.60 4.29
N TRP A 87 -5.41 -6.73 3.52
CA TRP A 87 -5.47 -7.08 2.11
C TRP A 87 -5.09 -8.55 1.91
N GLU A 88 -6.01 -9.34 1.34
CA GLU A 88 -5.79 -10.75 1.02
C GLU A 88 -5.28 -10.91 -0.41
N TYR A 89 -4.15 -11.60 -0.54
CA TYR A 89 -3.64 -12.06 -1.82
C TYR A 89 -4.52 -13.18 -2.39
N GLN A 90 -4.94 -13.03 -3.64
CA GLN A 90 -5.90 -13.93 -4.30
C GLN A 90 -5.24 -15.12 -5.02
N GLY A 91 -4.00 -15.46 -4.65
CA GLY A 91 -3.24 -16.56 -5.26
C GLY A 91 -2.75 -16.28 -6.69
N SER A 92 -2.83 -15.04 -7.17
CA SER A 92 -2.39 -14.64 -8.49
C SER A 92 -2.11 -13.14 -8.56
N ASP A 93 -0.99 -12.76 -9.16
CA ASP A 93 -0.58 -11.37 -9.36
C ASP A 93 -1.42 -10.63 -10.41
N ASP A 94 -2.22 -11.36 -11.21
CA ASP A 94 -3.16 -10.77 -12.15
C ASP A 94 -4.52 -10.45 -11.52
N LYS A 95 -4.72 -10.82 -10.26
CA LYS A 95 -5.94 -10.52 -9.51
C LYS A 95 -5.67 -9.44 -8.47
N ALA A 96 -6.52 -8.42 -8.45
CA ALA A 96 -6.49 -7.41 -7.41
C ALA A 96 -6.70 -8.06 -6.03
N PRO A 97 -5.99 -7.60 -4.98
CA PRO A 97 -6.18 -8.10 -3.63
C PRO A 97 -7.57 -7.72 -3.09
N VAL A 98 -8.07 -8.50 -2.14
CA VAL A 98 -9.37 -8.26 -1.49
C VAL A 98 -9.15 -7.53 -0.17
N LEU A 99 -9.84 -6.40 0.02
CA LEU A 99 -9.81 -5.66 1.28
C LEU A 99 -10.85 -6.21 2.26
N TYR A 100 -10.38 -6.73 3.38
CA TYR A 100 -11.17 -6.93 4.59
C TYR A 100 -11.07 -5.71 5.49
N LYS A 101 -12.20 -5.34 6.08
CA LYS A 101 -12.31 -4.18 6.97
C LYS A 101 -12.73 -4.63 8.35
N GLU A 102 -11.99 -4.19 9.36
CA GLU A 102 -12.37 -4.31 10.75
C GLU A 102 -12.73 -2.92 11.29
N GLU A 103 -13.99 -2.75 11.71
CA GLU A 103 -14.48 -1.48 12.27
C GLU A 103 -13.74 -1.13 13.55
N LEU A 104 -13.32 0.13 13.67
CA LEU A 104 -12.75 0.63 14.90
C LEU A 104 -13.87 1.05 15.86
N LYS A 105 -13.85 0.55 17.09
CA LYS A 105 -14.81 0.90 18.15
C LYS A 105 -14.06 1.38 19.38
N TYR A 106 -14.16 2.68 19.67
CA TYR A 106 -13.50 3.29 20.82
C TYR A 106 -14.49 3.45 21.98
N GLU A 107 -14.22 2.78 23.09
CA GLU A 107 -15.08 2.84 24.29
C GLU A 107 -14.60 3.88 25.30
N ALA A 108 -13.28 4.08 25.40
CA ALA A 108 -12.66 4.89 26.45
C ALA A 108 -12.46 6.37 26.07
N ILE A 109 -12.53 6.71 24.78
CA ILE A 109 -12.24 8.06 24.29
C ILE A 109 -13.23 8.48 23.22
N LYS A 110 -13.52 9.79 23.16
CA LYS A 110 -14.18 10.40 22.00
C LYS A 110 -13.11 10.81 20.99
N VAL A 111 -13.15 10.22 19.80
CA VAL A 111 -12.19 10.53 18.73
C VAL A 111 -12.42 11.97 18.23
N GLN A 112 -11.33 12.70 18.05
CA GLN A 112 -11.33 14.06 17.51
C GLN A 112 -10.33 14.18 16.36
N THR A 113 -10.64 15.07 15.42
CA THR A 113 -9.74 15.41 14.32
C THR A 113 -8.56 16.23 14.84
N ARG A 114 -7.35 15.86 14.43
CA ARG A 114 -6.13 16.57 14.81
C ARG A 114 -5.97 17.82 13.95
N ASN A 115 -5.52 18.91 14.55
CA ASN A 115 -5.06 20.11 13.85
C ASN A 115 -3.62 20.38 14.31
N TYR A 116 -2.68 20.49 13.38
CA TYR A 116 -1.26 20.71 13.66
C TYR A 116 -0.83 22.17 13.52
N LYS A 117 -1.75 23.06 13.14
CA LYS A 117 -1.52 24.50 13.12
C LYS A 117 -1.64 25.08 14.52
N ASN A 118 -0.72 25.99 14.83
CA ASN A 118 -0.71 26.78 16.06
C ASN A 118 -1.70 27.94 15.99
#